data_AF-A0A953YEK4-F1
#
_entry.id   AF-A0A953YEK4-F1
#
_cell.length_a   1.000
_cell.length_b   1.000
_cell.length_c   1.000
_cell.angle_alpha   90.00
_cell.angle_beta   90.00
_cell.angle_gamma   90.00
#
_symmetry.space_group_name_H-M   'P 1'
#
loop_
_entity.id
_entity.type
_entity.pdbx_description
1 polymer ?
#
loop_
_entity_poly.entity_id
_entity_poly.type
_entity_poly.pdbx_seq_one_letter_code
_entity_poly.pdbx_strand_id
1 'polypeptide(L)'
;MSASVPIVRTVADLRAQVAAWRAAGETVGLIPTMGALHAGHLSLVDAALARYDRAVATLFVNPKQFNDPADYAKYPRTEIDDAAKLAAAGAHLLYCPDPDQMYPDGFATNVSVAGVSGGLCGAARPGHFDGVATVCTKLFLQSGADGAFFGEKDYQQL
;
A
#
# COMPACT_ATOMS: atom_id res chain seq x y z
N MET A 1 14.32 -23.03 6.23
CA MET A 1 14.30 -21.59 5.89
C MET A 1 12.84 -21.16 5.94
N SER A 2 12.50 -20.14 6.74
CA SER A 2 11.13 -19.62 6.71
C SER A 2 10.88 -19.03 5.33
N ALA A 3 9.77 -19.41 4.68
CA ALA A 3 9.38 -18.83 3.41
C ALA A 3 9.07 -17.34 3.59
N SER A 4 9.46 -16.50 2.64
CA SER A 4 9.15 -15.07 2.56
C SER A 4 8.64 -14.74 1.17
N VAL A 5 7.71 -13.79 1.05
CA VAL A 5 7.31 -13.32 -0.29
C VAL A 5 8.45 -12.55 -0.95
N PRO A 6 8.56 -12.57 -2.29
CA PRO A 6 9.48 -11.69 -3.00
C PRO A 6 9.20 -10.21 -2.67
N ILE A 7 10.26 -9.42 -2.58
CA ILE A 7 10.20 -7.98 -2.39
C ILE A 7 10.68 -7.30 -3.66
N VAL A 8 9.87 -6.39 -4.20
CA VAL A 8 10.23 -5.56 -5.36
C VAL A 8 10.20 -4.08 -4.99
N ARG A 9 11.11 -3.30 -5.58
CA ARG A 9 11.29 -1.88 -5.24
C ARG A 9 10.96 -0.92 -6.38
N THR A 10 11.02 -1.38 -7.62
CA THR A 10 10.76 -0.53 -8.78
C THR A 10 9.34 -0.73 -9.31
N VAL A 11 8.79 0.32 -9.93
CA VAL A 11 7.51 0.19 -10.65
C VAL A 11 7.64 -0.82 -11.81
N ALA A 12 8.82 -0.93 -12.41
CA ALA A 12 9.08 -1.86 -13.50
C ALA A 12 8.93 -3.32 -13.06
N ASP A 13 9.54 -3.69 -11.93
CA ASP A 13 9.48 -5.05 -11.39
C ASP A 13 8.05 -5.42 -10.94
N LEU A 14 7.36 -4.48 -10.28
CA LEU A 14 5.96 -4.65 -9.90
C LEU A 14 5.09 -4.94 -11.14
N ARG A 15 5.24 -4.12 -12.18
CA ARG A 15 4.47 -4.27 -13.42
C ARG A 15 4.82 -5.54 -14.18
N ALA A 16 6.08 -5.91 -14.23
CA ALA A 16 6.51 -7.16 -14.85
C ALA A 16 5.85 -8.37 -14.17
N GLN A 17 5.83 -8.39 -12.84
CA GLN A 17 5.19 -9.47 -12.08
C GLN A 17 3.68 -9.51 -12.28
N VAL A 18 2.99 -8.36 -12.19
CA VAL A 18 1.53 -8.28 -12.39
C VAL A 18 1.14 -8.62 -13.83
N ALA A 19 1.93 -8.19 -14.82
CA ALA A 19 1.70 -8.54 -16.22
C ALA A 19 1.83 -10.05 -16.47
N ALA A 20 2.79 -10.72 -15.83
CA ALA A 20 2.94 -12.17 -15.91
C ALA A 20 1.71 -12.91 -15.37
N TRP A 21 1.17 -12.49 -14.22
CA TRP A 21 -0.06 -13.05 -13.66
C TRP A 21 -1.27 -12.79 -14.57
N ARG A 22 -1.43 -11.57 -15.06
CA ARG A 22 -2.49 -11.23 -16.01
C ARG A 22 -2.40 -12.05 -17.30
N ALA A 23 -1.20 -12.31 -17.81
CA ALA A 23 -0.99 -13.16 -18.99
C ALA A 23 -1.36 -14.62 -18.74
N ALA A 24 -1.29 -15.07 -17.48
CA ALA A 24 -1.77 -16.38 -17.05
C ALA A 24 -3.30 -16.42 -16.78
N GLY A 25 -4.00 -15.30 -16.97
CA GLY A 25 -5.44 -15.18 -16.69
C GLY A 25 -5.78 -14.98 -15.21
N GLU A 26 -4.78 -14.67 -14.38
CA GLU A 26 -4.95 -14.47 -12.94
C GLU A 26 -5.28 -13.01 -12.62
N THR A 27 -6.05 -12.82 -11.56
CA THR A 27 -6.48 -11.52 -11.03
C THR A 27 -5.72 -11.13 -9.77
N VAL A 28 -5.61 -9.82 -9.51
CA VAL A 28 -4.73 -9.27 -8.47
C VAL A 28 -5.49 -8.35 -7.51
N GLY A 29 -5.48 -8.69 -6.22
CA GLY A 29 -5.90 -7.82 -5.13
C GLY A 29 -4.72 -7.06 -4.50
N LEU A 30 -4.88 -5.76 -4.28
CA LEU A 30 -3.90 -4.89 -3.62
C LEU A 30 -4.27 -4.63 -2.16
N ILE A 31 -3.28 -4.68 -1.26
CA ILE A 31 -3.42 -4.32 0.15
C ILE A 31 -2.43 -3.17 0.45
N PRO A 32 -2.87 -1.90 0.32
CA PRO A 32 -2.00 -0.76 0.63
C PRO A 32 -1.71 -0.69 2.12
N THR A 33 -0.43 -0.76 2.50
CA THR A 33 0.01 -0.59 3.90
C THR A 33 1.27 0.28 3.99
N MET A 34 1.56 0.72 5.22
CA MET A 34 2.83 1.38 5.56
C MET A 34 3.85 0.42 6.23
N GLY A 35 3.58 -0.90 6.25
CA GLY A 35 4.40 -1.89 6.95
C GLY A 35 4.03 -2.06 8.43
N ALA A 36 4.91 -2.74 9.17
CA ALA A 36 4.68 -3.15 10.57
C ALA A 36 3.38 -3.94 10.72
N LEU A 37 3.30 -5.04 9.96
CA LEU A 37 2.08 -5.81 9.79
C LEU A 37 1.67 -6.51 11.08
N HIS A 38 0.36 -6.59 11.26
CA HIS A 38 -0.33 -7.20 12.40
C HIS A 38 -1.58 -7.92 11.89
N ALA A 39 -2.31 -8.62 12.77
CA ALA A 39 -3.44 -9.47 12.39
C ALA A 39 -4.48 -8.76 11.50
N GLY A 40 -4.81 -7.49 11.78
CA GLY A 40 -5.73 -6.73 10.94
C GLY A 40 -5.27 -6.48 9.49
N HIS A 41 -3.95 -6.43 9.25
CA HIS A 41 -3.42 -6.36 7.88
C HIS A 41 -3.52 -7.72 7.20
N LEU A 42 -3.23 -8.81 7.92
CA LEU A 42 -3.28 -10.16 7.38
C LEU A 42 -4.72 -10.59 7.04
N SER A 43 -5.73 -10.14 7.79
CA SER A 43 -7.12 -10.38 7.41
C SER A 43 -7.53 -9.70 6.09
N LEU A 44 -6.85 -8.63 5.67
CA LEU A 44 -7.07 -8.04 4.35
C LEU A 44 -6.45 -8.89 3.23
N VAL A 45 -5.36 -9.62 3.52
CA VAL A 45 -4.81 -10.62 2.60
C VAL A 45 -5.81 -11.75 2.42
N ASP A 46 -6.38 -12.27 3.50
CA ASP A 46 -7.42 -13.31 3.44
C ASP A 46 -8.63 -12.84 2.61
N ALA A 47 -9.09 -11.60 2.84
CA ALA A 47 -10.19 -11.00 2.07
C ALA A 47 -9.84 -10.82 0.58
N ALA A 48 -8.58 -10.51 0.27
CA ALA A 48 -8.10 -10.41 -1.11
C ALA A 48 -8.10 -11.78 -1.81
N LEU A 49 -7.53 -12.80 -1.16
CA LEU A 49 -7.45 -14.16 -1.71
C LEU A 49 -8.81 -14.86 -1.82
N ALA A 50 -9.81 -14.40 -1.08
CA ALA A 50 -11.19 -14.85 -1.25
C ALA A 50 -11.85 -14.35 -2.55
N ARG A 51 -11.26 -13.37 -3.24
CA ARG A 51 -11.84 -12.72 -4.43
C ARG A 51 -10.90 -12.70 -5.64
N TYR A 52 -9.60 -12.78 -5.41
CA TYR A 52 -8.55 -12.63 -6.42
C TYR A 52 -7.51 -13.74 -6.27
N ASP A 53 -6.88 -14.12 -7.38
CA ASP A 53 -5.91 -15.23 -7.42
C ASP A 53 -4.58 -14.86 -6.75
N ARG A 54 -4.21 -13.58 -6.82
CA ARG A 54 -2.95 -13.03 -6.30
C ARG A 54 -3.22 -11.89 -5.34
N ALA A 55 -2.37 -11.79 -4.32
CA ALA A 55 -2.40 -10.71 -3.34
C ALA A 55 -1.04 -10.00 -3.29
N VAL A 56 -1.07 -8.69 -3.52
CA VAL A 56 0.10 -7.80 -3.43
C VAL A 56 -0.10 -6.86 -2.25
N ALA A 57 0.80 -6.90 -1.28
CA ALA A 57 0.84 -5.90 -0.23
C ALA A 57 1.85 -4.81 -0.57
N THR A 58 1.64 -3.60 -0.08
CA THR A 58 2.65 -2.53 -0.17
C THR A 58 3.23 -2.23 1.20
N LEU A 59 4.49 -1.80 1.24
CA LEU A 59 5.10 -1.14 2.39
C LEU A 59 5.69 0.18 1.92
N PHE A 60 4.97 1.26 2.18
CA PHE A 60 5.47 2.60 1.91
C PHE A 60 4.99 3.57 2.99
N VAL A 61 5.91 3.97 3.86
CA VAL A 61 5.63 5.02 4.86
C VAL A 61 5.56 6.35 4.11
N ASN A 62 4.35 6.80 3.78
CA ASN A 62 4.14 7.96 2.94
C ASN A 62 4.40 9.27 3.70
N PRO A 63 5.48 10.04 3.42
CA PRO A 63 5.76 11.27 4.15
C PRO A 63 4.65 12.32 4.03
N LYS A 64 3.91 12.34 2.91
CA LYS A 64 2.84 13.34 2.66
C LYS A 64 1.64 13.22 3.58
N GLN A 65 1.47 12.11 4.30
CA GLN A 65 0.32 11.92 5.20
C GLN A 65 0.68 12.06 6.69
N PHE A 66 1.91 12.47 7.01
CA PHE A 66 2.36 12.79 8.37
C PHE A 66 2.39 14.30 8.59
N ASN A 67 1.85 14.73 9.72
CA ASN A 67 1.87 16.13 10.14
C ASN A 67 3.03 16.44 11.07
N ASP A 68 3.57 15.42 11.75
CA ASP A 68 4.76 15.51 12.60
C ASP A 68 5.94 14.74 11.94
N PRO A 69 7.04 15.43 11.58
CA PRO A 69 8.25 14.79 11.08
C PRO A 69 8.87 13.76 12.06
N ALA A 70 8.69 13.93 13.37
CA ALA A 70 9.19 12.98 14.36
C ALA A 70 8.43 11.66 14.32
N ASP A 71 7.11 11.69 14.08
CA ASP A 71 6.30 10.48 13.90
C ASP A 71 6.72 9.73 12.63
N TYR A 72 6.96 10.46 11.53
CA TYR A 72 7.49 9.88 10.30
C TYR A 72 8.86 9.22 10.50
N ALA A 73 9.76 9.87 11.24
CA ALA A 73 11.10 9.35 11.50
C ALA A 73 11.07 8.07 12.36
N LYS A 74 10.17 8.00 13.34
CA LYS A 74 10.03 6.87 14.27
C LYS A 74 9.20 5.71 13.74
N TYR A 75 8.50 5.89 12.60
CA TYR A 75 7.62 4.85 12.07
C TYR A 75 8.41 3.56 11.77
N PRO A 76 7.98 2.40 12.28
CA PRO A 76 8.69 1.13 12.11
C PRO A 76 8.77 0.71 10.63
N ARG A 77 9.95 0.22 10.22
CA ARG A 77 10.19 -0.35 8.89
C ARG A 77 10.71 -1.77 9.07
N THR A 78 9.86 -2.76 8.80
CA THR A 78 10.07 -4.17 9.17
C THR A 78 9.96 -5.10 7.97
N GLU A 79 10.53 -4.73 6.83
CA GLU A 79 10.35 -5.41 5.53
C GLU A 79 10.53 -6.94 5.59
N ILE A 80 11.57 -7.43 6.27
CA ILE A 80 11.87 -8.87 6.37
C ILE A 80 10.78 -9.61 7.15
N ASP A 81 10.36 -9.05 8.29
CA ASP A 81 9.31 -9.62 9.13
C ASP A 81 7.95 -9.53 8.44
N ASP A 82 7.66 -8.40 7.79
CA ASP A 82 6.44 -8.20 7.03
C ASP A 82 6.35 -9.18 5.86
N ALA A 83 7.43 -9.41 5.11
CA ALA A 83 7.48 -10.38 4.02
C ALA A 83 7.29 -11.84 4.50
N ALA A 84 7.79 -12.18 5.69
CA ALA A 84 7.57 -13.49 6.30
C ALA A 84 6.11 -13.68 6.75
N LYS A 85 5.52 -12.67 7.39
CA LYS A 85 4.10 -12.67 7.78
C LYS A 85 3.18 -12.79 6.57
N LEU A 86 3.49 -12.06 5.50
CA LEU A 86 2.77 -12.12 4.23
C LEU A 86 2.84 -13.51 3.59
N ALA A 87 4.01 -14.16 3.64
CA ALA A 87 4.15 -15.51 3.12
C ALA A 87 3.29 -16.51 3.91
N ALA A 88 3.27 -16.38 5.24
CA ALA A 88 2.42 -17.20 6.10
C ALA A 88 0.92 -16.98 5.85
N ALA A 89 0.51 -15.77 5.45
CA ALA A 89 -0.86 -15.43 5.07
C ALA A 89 -1.20 -15.76 3.59
N GLY A 90 -0.27 -16.31 2.82
CA GLY A 90 -0.50 -16.67 1.41
C GLY A 90 -0.44 -15.50 0.41
N ALA A 91 0.04 -14.33 0.83
CA ALA A 91 0.32 -13.25 -0.12
C ALA A 91 1.47 -13.64 -1.08
N HIS A 92 1.55 -12.93 -2.20
CA HIS A 92 2.42 -13.34 -3.32
C HIS A 92 3.58 -12.39 -3.57
N LEU A 93 3.46 -11.13 -3.17
CA LEU A 93 4.45 -10.09 -3.43
C LEU A 93 4.32 -8.97 -2.40
N LEU A 94 5.47 -8.46 -1.97
CA LEU A 94 5.57 -7.22 -1.22
C LEU A 94 6.20 -6.14 -2.09
N TYR A 95 5.46 -5.07 -2.37
CA TYR A 95 5.99 -3.90 -3.06
C TYR A 95 6.48 -2.88 -2.03
N CYS A 96 7.79 -2.69 -1.96
CA CYS A 96 8.48 -1.70 -1.12
C CYS A 96 9.10 -0.62 -2.02
N PRO A 97 8.30 0.30 -2.60
CA PRO A 97 8.84 1.29 -3.52
C PRO A 97 9.95 2.13 -2.90
N ASP A 98 11.02 2.33 -3.67
CA ASP A 98 11.97 3.40 -3.33
C ASP A 98 11.26 4.77 -3.40
N PRO A 99 11.65 5.76 -2.57
CA PRO A 99 10.94 7.03 -2.48
C PRO A 99 10.78 7.77 -3.82
N ASP A 100 11.76 7.69 -4.70
CA ASP A 100 11.76 8.30 -6.04
C ASP A 100 10.74 7.66 -6.99
N GLN A 101 10.39 6.39 -6.79
CA GLN A 101 9.31 5.72 -7.52
C GLN A 101 7.93 6.32 -7.17
N MET A 102 7.79 6.80 -5.93
CA MET A 102 6.57 7.47 -5.45
C MET A 102 6.58 8.97 -5.71
N TYR A 103 7.69 9.65 -5.41
CA TYR A 103 7.81 11.10 -5.51
C TYR A 103 9.19 11.45 -6.11
N PRO A 104 9.33 11.38 -7.45
CA PRO A 104 10.56 11.79 -8.11
C PRO A 104 10.81 13.29 -7.94
N ASP A 105 12.03 13.73 -8.22
CA ASP A 105 12.40 15.15 -8.18
C ASP A 105 11.46 15.98 -9.06
N GLY A 106 10.91 17.05 -8.48
CA GLY A 106 9.93 17.92 -9.14
C GLY A 106 8.50 17.37 -9.20
N PHE A 107 8.17 16.29 -8.48
CA PHE A 107 6.80 15.78 -8.40
C PHE A 107 5.81 16.85 -7.90
N ALA A 108 4.92 17.31 -8.79
CA ALA A 108 4.03 18.44 -8.54
C ALA A 108 2.54 18.08 -8.45
N THR A 109 2.15 16.83 -8.73
CA THR A 109 0.75 16.42 -8.74
C THR A 109 0.21 16.20 -7.32
N ASN A 110 -1.01 16.67 -7.05
CA ASN A 110 -1.76 16.40 -5.83
C ASN A 110 -3.18 15.96 -6.18
N VAL A 111 -3.72 15.00 -5.43
CA VAL A 111 -5.13 14.57 -5.51
C VAL A 111 -5.80 14.96 -4.22
N SER A 112 -6.92 15.69 -4.32
CA SER A 112 -7.73 16.09 -3.16
C SER A 112 -9.18 15.62 -3.36
N VAL A 113 -9.84 15.25 -2.26
CA VAL A 113 -11.23 14.77 -2.27
C VAL A 113 -12.06 15.70 -1.42
N ALA A 114 -12.93 16.50 -2.04
CA ALA A 114 -13.79 17.44 -1.32
C ALA A 114 -14.90 16.72 -0.52
N GLY A 115 -15.43 17.38 0.50
CA GLY A 115 -16.51 16.84 1.34
C GLY A 115 -15.98 15.89 2.42
N VAL A 116 -15.70 14.63 2.08
CA VAL A 116 -15.31 13.59 3.05
C VAL A 116 -14.01 13.89 3.80
N SER A 117 -13.12 14.72 3.24
CA SER A 117 -11.88 15.16 3.87
C SER A 117 -12.07 16.25 4.95
N GLY A 118 -13.27 16.82 5.06
CA GLY A 118 -13.61 17.82 6.07
C GLY A 118 -14.02 17.21 7.42
N GLY A 119 -13.76 17.93 8.51
CA GLY A 119 -14.13 17.48 9.86
C GLY A 119 -13.32 16.27 10.36
N LEU A 120 -13.69 15.73 11.51
CA LEU A 120 -13.08 14.52 12.11
C LEU A 120 -11.53 14.53 12.05
N CYS A 121 -10.91 13.49 11.50
CA CYS A 121 -9.46 13.38 11.35
C CYS A 121 -8.90 14.44 10.39
N GLY A 122 -9.68 14.86 9.38
CA GLY A 122 -9.25 15.85 8.39
C GLY A 122 -9.07 17.24 8.99
N ALA A 123 -9.95 17.64 9.91
CA ALA A 123 -9.81 18.89 10.66
C ALA A 123 -8.63 18.84 11.64
N ALA A 124 -8.39 17.70 12.28
CA ALA A 124 -7.26 17.51 13.20
C ALA A 124 -5.90 17.37 12.49
N ARG A 125 -5.92 16.93 11.23
CA ARG A 125 -4.71 16.65 10.43
C ARG A 125 -4.81 17.30 9.04
N PRO A 126 -4.64 18.63 8.93
CA PRO A 126 -4.67 19.32 7.65
C PRO A 126 -3.69 18.70 6.65
N GLY A 127 -4.15 18.47 5.41
CA GLY A 127 -3.37 17.86 4.33
C GLY A 127 -3.23 16.33 4.37
N HIS A 128 -3.64 15.67 5.46
CA HIS A 128 -3.51 14.21 5.61
C HIS A 128 -4.20 13.43 4.49
N PHE A 129 -5.47 13.75 4.20
CA PHE A 129 -6.25 13.04 3.19
C PHE A 129 -5.80 13.34 1.76
N ASP A 130 -5.20 14.50 1.49
CA ASP A 130 -4.57 14.78 0.20
C ASP A 130 -3.34 13.87 0.00
N GLY A 131 -2.55 13.68 1.06
CA GLY A 131 -1.44 12.74 1.08
C GLY A 131 -1.90 11.29 0.84
N VAL A 132 -2.98 10.89 1.50
CA VAL A 132 -3.59 9.55 1.34
C VAL A 132 -4.16 9.34 -0.07
N ALA A 133 -4.97 10.27 -0.57
CA ALA A 133 -5.57 10.17 -1.90
C ALA A 133 -4.50 10.15 -3.00
N THR A 134 -3.46 10.97 -2.86
CA THR A 134 -2.34 11.01 -3.81
C THR A 134 -1.58 9.69 -3.83
N VAL A 135 -1.19 9.16 -2.66
CA VAL A 135 -0.44 7.90 -2.60
C VAL A 135 -1.26 6.71 -3.08
N CYS A 136 -2.55 6.63 -2.72
CA CYS A 136 -3.43 5.55 -3.17
C CYS A 136 -3.61 5.58 -4.69
N THR A 137 -3.85 6.77 -5.27
CA THR A 137 -3.95 6.94 -6.73
C THR A 137 -2.70 6.42 -7.43
N LYS A 138 -1.52 6.73 -6.90
CA LYS A 138 -0.25 6.23 -7.45
C LYS A 138 -0.14 4.71 -7.35
N LEU A 139 -0.44 4.13 -6.19
CA LEU A 139 -0.35 2.68 -5.99
C LEU A 139 -1.31 1.92 -6.92
N PHE A 140 -2.53 2.44 -7.13
CA PHE A 140 -3.49 1.86 -8.08
C PHE A 140 -2.93 1.88 -9.51
N LEU A 141 -2.40 3.02 -9.96
CA LEU A 141 -1.84 3.16 -11.32
C LEU A 141 -0.52 2.41 -11.53
N GLN A 142 0.28 2.23 -10.49
CA GLN A 142 1.53 1.50 -10.56
C GLN A 142 1.30 -0.01 -10.58
N SER A 143 0.46 -0.51 -9.68
CA SER A 143 0.15 -1.94 -9.56
C SER A 143 -0.69 -2.46 -10.71
N GLY A 144 -1.68 -1.69 -11.19
CA GLY A 144 -2.68 -2.22 -12.10
C GLY A 144 -3.44 -3.41 -11.49
N ALA A 145 -3.68 -3.38 -10.17
CA ALA A 145 -4.50 -4.38 -9.51
C ALA A 145 -5.98 -4.26 -9.91
N ASP A 146 -6.73 -5.35 -9.80
CA ASP A 146 -8.15 -5.43 -10.15
C ASP A 146 -9.06 -4.95 -9.01
N GLY A 147 -8.55 -4.96 -7.77
CA GLY A 147 -9.20 -4.36 -6.62
C GLY A 147 -8.23 -4.01 -5.50
N ALA A 148 -8.70 -3.23 -4.53
CA ALA A 148 -7.91 -2.82 -3.37
C ALA A 148 -8.71 -3.04 -2.07
N PHE A 149 -8.00 -3.40 -1.00
CA PHE A 149 -8.56 -3.75 0.30
C PHE A 149 -8.04 -2.82 1.39
N PHE A 150 -8.97 -2.26 2.16
CA PHE A 150 -8.70 -1.30 3.22
C PHE A 150 -9.44 -1.73 4.50
N GLY A 151 -8.85 -1.43 5.65
CA GLY A 151 -9.46 -1.74 6.94
C GLY A 151 -10.42 -0.65 7.40
N GLU A 152 -11.58 -1.03 7.92
CA GLU A 152 -12.60 -0.10 8.45
C GLU A 152 -12.17 0.65 9.72
N LYS A 153 -11.04 0.25 10.34
CA LYS A 153 -10.42 0.99 11.45
C LYS A 153 -10.25 2.47 11.10
N ASP A 154 -9.85 2.75 9.87
CA ASP A 154 -9.66 4.11 9.37
C ASP A 154 -10.89 4.53 8.55
N TYR A 155 -12.06 4.58 9.19
CA TYR A 155 -13.37 4.69 8.52
C TYR A 155 -13.53 5.90 7.60
N GLN A 156 -12.96 7.07 7.95
CA GLN A 156 -13.02 8.27 7.09
C GLN A 156 -12.12 8.13 5.84
N GLN A 157 -11.12 7.25 5.89
CA GLN A 157 -10.25 6.98 4.74
C GLN A 157 -10.91 6.07 3.70
N LEU A 158 -11.80 5.18 4.13
CA LEU A 158 -12.50 4.22 3.27
C LEU A 158 -13.58 4.90 2.42
#